data_AF-A0A6M0ASQ9-F1
#
_entry.id   AF-A0A6M0ASQ9-F1
#
_cell.length_a   1.000
_cell.length_b   1.000
_cell.length_c   1.000
_cell.angle_alpha   90.00
_cell.angle_beta   90.00
_cell.angle_gamma   90.00
#
_symmetry.space_group_name_H-M   'P 1'
#
loop_
_entity.id
_entity.type
_entity.pdbx_description
1 polymer ?
#
loop_
_entity_poly.entity_id
_entity_poly.type
_entity_poly.pdbx_seq_one_letter_code
_entity_poly.pdbx_strand_id
1 'polypeptide(L)' 'KRYGLTVLAIKGDAEFEINPDPNQPLYKDMLMVIIGSNPDIDRLPI' A
#
# COMPACT_ATOMS: atom_id res chain seq x y z
N LYS A 1 1.35 -10.29 -12.11
CA LYS A 1 0.65 -9.68 -10.95
C LYS A 1 1.55 -9.87 -9.73
N ARG A 2 1.98 -8.79 -9.06
CA ARG A 2 3.20 -8.87 -8.22
C ARG A 2 2.99 -9.39 -6.79
N TYR A 3 1.87 -9.10 -6.11
CA TYR A 3 1.66 -9.57 -4.73
C TYR A 3 0.25 -10.03 -4.36
N GLY A 4 -0.77 -9.91 -5.23
CA GLY A 4 -2.13 -10.35 -4.89
C GLY A 4 -2.85 -9.46 -3.86
N LEU A 5 -2.32 -8.26 -3.60
CA LEU A 5 -2.83 -7.29 -2.63
C LEU A 5 -3.60 -6.16 -3.31
N THR A 6 -4.53 -5.56 -2.57
CA THR A 6 -5.23 -4.32 -2.93
C THR A 6 -4.85 -3.22 -1.96
N VAL A 7 -4.45 -2.06 -2.49
CA VAL A 7 -4.20 -0.85 -1.70
C VAL A 7 -5.51 -0.07 -1.59
N LEU A 8 -5.94 0.21 -0.36
CA LEU A 8 -7.14 1.00 -0.10
C LEU A 8 -6.83 2.48 0.13
N ALA A 9 -5.73 2.74 0.81
CA ALA A 9 -5.30 4.09 1.15
C ALA A 9 -3.80 4.14 1.41
N ILE A 10 -3.26 5.35 1.29
CA ILE A 10 -1.91 5.68 1.71
C ILE A 10 -1.93 6.94 2.57
N LYS A 11 -0.98 7.06 3.47
CA LYS A 11 -0.74 8.26 4.26
C LYS A 11 0.73 8.65 4.16
N GLY A 12 0.97 9.84 3.60
CA GLY A 12 2.25 10.52 3.65
C GLY A 12 2.28 11.56 4.77
N ASP A 13 2.95 12.68 4.50
CA ASP A 13 3.05 13.81 5.44
C ASP A 13 1.72 14.56 5.64
N ALA A 14 0.80 14.42 4.68
CA ALA A 14 -0.51 15.05 4.67
C ALA A 14 -1.62 14.12 5.24
N GLU A 15 -2.86 14.40 4.86
CA GLU A 15 -4.03 13.59 5.16
C GLU A 15 -3.99 12.21 4.46
N PHE A 16 -4.91 11.31 4.86
CA PHE A 16 -5.06 10.02 4.19
C PHE A 16 -5.63 10.19 2.78
N GLU A 17 -5.00 9.55 1.80
CA GLU A 17 -5.48 9.47 0.43
C GLU A 17 -6.16 8.11 0.21
N ILE A 18 -7.47 8.12 -0.08
CA ILE A 18 -8.28 6.92 -0.34
C ILE A 18 -8.29 6.65 -1.85
N ASN A 19 -8.13 5.38 -2.24
CA ASN A 19 -7.99 4.94 -3.63
C ASN A 19 -6.93 5.76 -4.40
N PRO A 20 -5.67 5.69 -3.95
CA PRO A 20 -4.59 6.51 -4.50
C PRO A 20 -4.28 6.16 -5.95
N ASP A 21 -3.53 7.03 -6.64
CA ASP A 21 -3.06 6.75 -8.00
C ASP A 21 -2.21 5.45 -8.00
N PRO A 22 -2.53 4.45 -8.85
CA PRO A 22 -1.77 3.19 -8.91
C PRO A 22 -0.29 3.37 -9.31
N ASN A 23 0.10 4.54 -9.85
CA ASN A 23 1.47 4.87 -10.20
C ASN A 23 2.16 5.79 -9.18
N GLN A 24 1.50 6.12 -8.07
CA GLN A 24 2.08 6.96 -7.03
C GLN A 24 3.28 6.25 -6.39
N PRO A 25 4.48 6.87 -6.43
CA PRO A 25 5.63 6.34 -5.73
C PRO A 25 5.40 6.33 -4.22
N LEU A 26 5.78 5.23 -3.57
CA LEU A 26 5.81 5.12 -2.12
C LEU A 26 7.18 5.57 -1.61
N TYR A 27 7.17 6.43 -0.59
CA TYR A 27 8.38 6.92 0.06
C TYR A 27 8.53 6.30 1.45
N LYS A 28 9.75 6.35 1.97
CA LYS A 28 10.04 5.93 3.34
C LYS A 28 9.14 6.72 4.30
N ASP A 29 8.73 6.05 5.39
CA ASP A 29 7.88 6.60 6.45
C ASP A 29 6.41 6.85 6.05
N MET A 30 6.02 6.49 4.82
CA MET A 30 4.61 6.42 4.43
C MET A 30 3.93 5.16 4.98
N LEU A 31 2.64 5.28 5.28
CA LEU A 31 1.79 4.17 5.70
C LEU A 31 0.91 3.74 4.53
N MET A 32 0.80 2.42 4.33
CA MET A 32 -0.15 1.82 3.40
C MET A 32 -1.24 1.05 4.15
N VAL A 33 -2.48 1.22 3.73
CA VAL A 33 -3.61 0.39 4.16
C VAL A 33 -3.89 -0.61 3.04
N ILE A 34 -3.66 -1.89 3.32
CA ILE A 34 -3.76 -2.98 2.35
C ILE A 34 -4.75 -4.05 2.80
N ILE A 35 -5.36 -4.73 1.83
CA ILE A 35 -6.12 -5.96 2.04
C ILE A 35 -5.53 -7.06 1.17
N GLY A 36 -5.38 -8.25 1.75
CA GLY A 36 -4.95 -9.46 1.06
C GLY A 36 -4.94 -10.67 1.96
N SER A 37 -4.54 -11.82 1.40
CA SER A 37 -4.32 -13.04 2.18
C SER A 37 -3.01 -12.92 2.98
N ASN A 38 -2.91 -13.58 4.14
CA ASN A 38 -1.67 -13.56 4.93
C ASN A 38 -0.44 -13.99 4.10
N PRO A 39 -0.48 -15.08 3.30
CA PRO A 39 0.65 -15.48 2.47
C PRO A 39 1.06 -14.45 1.41
N ASP A 40 0.15 -13.57 0.98
CA ASP A 40 0.41 -12.50 0.03
C ASP A 40 1.01 -11.26 0.72
N ILE A 41 0.55 -10.96 1.94
CA ILE A 41 1.09 -9.88 2.78
C ILE A 41 2.53 -10.18 3.19
N ASP A 42 2.83 -11.42 3.58
CA ASP A 42 4.17 -11.85 4.02
C ASP A 42 5.23 -11.77 2.91
N ARG A 43 4.83 -11.65 1.64
CA ARG A 43 5.74 -11.49 0.49
C ARG A 43 6.17 -10.04 0.27
N LEU A 44 5.56 -9.08 0.97
CA LEU A 44 5.94 -7.68 0.83
C LEU A 44 7.36 -7.44 1.36
N PRO A 45 8.21 -6.73 0.60
CA PRO A 45 9.53 -6.33 1.05
C PRO A 45 9.42 -5.08 1.95
N ILE A 46 8.94 -5.25 3.17
CA ILE A 46 8.81 -4.21 4.21
C ILE A 46 9.86 -4.36 5.31
#